data_AF-A0A1B6GLN9-F1
#
_entry.id   AF-A0A1B6GLN9-F1
#
_cell.length_a   1.000
_cell.length_b   1.000
_cell.length_c   1.000
_cell.angle_alpha   90.00
_cell.angle_beta   90.00
_cell.angle_gamma   90.00
#
_symmetry.space_group_name_H-M   'P 1'
#
loop_
_entity.id
_entity.type
_entity.pdbx_description
1 polymer ?
#
loop_
_entity_poly.entity_id
_entity_poly.type
_entity_poly.pdbx_seq_one_letter_code
_entity_poly.pdbx_strand_id
1 'polypeptide(L)'
;HRRHTGQRWMFWKRRRHLVTFLAFLGFFNVNILRSNLSYAINPMTSTHKVTLGNGTVVETQDIRWHLHEISEIMSVSFVGFVATQILGGWLGACLGGSRVYAVGVA
;
A
#
# COMPACT_ATOMS: atom_id res chain seq x y z
N HIS A 1 54.30 7.64 -13.88
CA HIS A 1 53.78 6.72 -12.83
C HIS A 1 53.41 7.55 -11.59
N ARG A 2 52.13 7.91 -11.39
CA ARG A 2 51.62 8.40 -10.10
C ARG A 2 50.24 7.79 -9.87
N ARG A 3 50.20 6.86 -8.91
CA ARG A 3 48.99 6.20 -8.42
C ARG A 3 48.27 7.19 -7.50
N HIS A 4 47.04 7.59 -7.82
CA HIS A 4 46.09 8.04 -6.82
C HIS A 4 45.32 6.82 -6.32
N THR A 5 45.88 6.22 -5.29
CA THR A 5 45.26 5.20 -4.44
C THR A 5 44.03 5.80 -3.73
N GLY A 6 42.95 5.02 -3.68
CA GLY A 6 41.94 5.16 -2.63
C GLY A 6 40.61 5.82 -3.00
N GLN A 7 39.92 5.38 -4.05
CA GLN A 7 38.45 5.48 -4.04
C GLN A 7 37.90 4.46 -3.04
N ARG A 8 37.95 4.82 -1.75
CA ARG A 8 37.18 4.17 -0.68
C ARG A 8 35.70 4.26 -1.05
N TRP A 9 35.14 3.14 -1.47
CA TRP A 9 33.76 2.70 -1.21
C TRP A 9 32.74 3.83 -1.02
N MET A 10 32.33 4.48 -2.10
CA MET A 10 31.17 5.36 -2.09
C MET A 10 30.11 4.84 -3.06
N PHE A 11 29.48 3.71 -2.70
CA PHE A 11 28.19 3.30 -3.26
C PHE A 11 27.16 4.46 -3.20
N TRP A 12 27.27 5.29 -2.15
CA TRP A 12 26.54 6.54 -1.94
C TRP A 12 26.78 7.65 -2.98
N LYS A 13 27.85 7.58 -3.79
CA LYS A 13 28.15 8.63 -4.80
C LYS A 13 27.18 8.60 -5.97
N ARG A 14 26.51 7.47 -6.22
CA ARG A 14 25.50 7.36 -7.28
C ARG A 14 24.10 7.46 -6.69
N ARG A 15 23.78 8.65 -6.15
CA ARG A 15 22.47 9.02 -5.56
C ARG A 15 21.26 8.50 -6.36
N ARG A 16 21.38 8.38 -7.69
CA ARG A 16 20.34 7.85 -8.58
C ARG A 16 19.90 6.43 -8.22
N HIS A 17 20.81 5.49 -7.95
CA HIS A 17 20.43 4.10 -7.62
C HIS A 17 19.73 4.01 -6.27
N LEU A 18 20.19 4.80 -5.30
CA LEU A 18 19.61 4.86 -3.96
C LEU A 18 18.18 5.45 -4.03
N VAL A 19 17.98 6.53 -4.79
CA VAL A 19 16.65 7.12 -5.02
C VAL A 19 15.72 6.15 -5.73
N THR A 20 16.18 5.42 -6.77
CA THR A 20 15.36 4.40 -7.44
C THR A 20 15.01 3.25 -6.50
N PHE A 21 15.93 2.81 -5.66
CA PHE A 21 15.67 1.76 -4.67
C PHE A 21 14.66 2.21 -3.60
N LEU A 22 14.79 3.44 -3.09
CA LEU A 22 13.79 4.01 -2.17
C LEU A 22 12.43 4.18 -2.84
N ALA A 23 12.41 4.62 -4.10
CA ALA A 23 11.18 4.73 -4.88
C ALA A 23 10.49 3.37 -5.00
N PHE A 24 11.25 2.34 -5.35
CA PHE A 24 10.78 0.96 -5.42
C PHE A 24 10.24 0.48 -4.07
N LEU A 25 10.94 0.75 -2.97
CA LEU A 25 10.51 0.35 -1.63
C LEU A 25 9.20 1.02 -1.22
N GLY A 26 9.01 2.30 -1.53
CA GLY A 26 7.74 2.99 -1.25
C GLY A 26 6.58 2.42 -2.08
N PHE A 27 6.80 2.14 -3.38
CA PHE A 27 5.78 1.46 -4.19
C PHE A 27 5.46 0.06 -3.64
N PHE A 28 6.47 -0.69 -3.20
CA PHE A 28 6.28 -2.01 -2.60
C PHE A 28 5.45 -1.93 -1.31
N ASN A 29 5.73 -0.96 -0.44
CA ASN A 29 5.00 -0.79 0.82
C ASN A 29 3.51 -0.47 0.60
N VAL A 30 3.20 0.47 -0.30
CA VAL A 30 1.80 0.84 -0.63
C VAL A 30 1.02 -0.34 -1.20
N ASN A 31 1.65 -1.14 -2.07
CA ASN A 31 1.00 -2.32 -2.63
C ASN A 31 0.75 -3.42 -1.58
N ILE A 32 1.65 -3.59 -0.61
CA ILE A 32 1.42 -4.50 0.52
C ILE A 32 0.26 -4.02 1.39
N LEU A 33 0.22 -2.73 1.74
CA LEU A 33 -0.86 -2.16 2.55
C LEU A 33 -2.23 -2.39 1.89
N ARG A 34 -2.31 -2.17 0.56
CA ARG A 34 -3.53 -2.41 -0.22
C ARG A 34 -3.96 -3.89 -0.17
N SER A 35 -3.02 -4.81 -0.32
CA SER A 35 -3.30 -6.25 -0.21
C SER A 35 -3.76 -6.62 1.20
N ASN A 36 -3.09 -6.11 2.25
CA ASN A 36 -3.43 -6.39 3.64
C ASN A 36 -4.86 -5.97 3.96
N LEU A 37 -5.31 -4.81 3.47
CA LEU A 37 -6.69 -4.36 3.65
C LEU A 37 -7.68 -5.31 2.97
N SER A 38 -7.39 -5.75 1.74
CA SER A 38 -8.24 -6.72 1.02
C SER A 38 -8.31 -8.07 1.73
N TYR A 39 -7.20 -8.54 2.30
CA TYR A 39 -7.17 -9.79 3.07
C TYR A 39 -7.88 -9.67 4.41
N ALA A 40 -7.82 -8.52 5.09
CA ALA A 40 -8.47 -8.27 6.37
C ALA A 40 -10.01 -8.22 6.28
N ILE A 41 -10.57 -7.83 5.13
CA ILE A 41 -12.03 -7.83 4.90
C ILE A 41 -12.58 -9.26 4.91
N ASN A 42 -11.87 -10.22 4.31
CA ASN A 42 -12.34 -11.61 4.18
C ASN A 42 -12.76 -12.27 5.52
N PRO A 43 -11.95 -12.27 6.59
CA PRO A 43 -12.36 -12.81 7.89
C PRO A 43 -13.45 -11.97 8.57
N MET A 44 -13.48 -10.66 8.38
CA MET A 44 -14.54 -9.80 8.95
C MET A 44 -15.92 -10.09 8.35
N THR A 45 -15.97 -10.63 7.13
CA THR A 45 -17.20 -10.95 6.42
C THR A 45 -17.56 -12.43 6.51
N SER A 46 -16.64 -13.27 6.98
CA SER A 46 -16.83 -14.71 7.06
C SER A 46 -17.71 -15.07 8.25
N THR A 47 -18.76 -15.85 7.99
CA THR A 47 -19.62 -16.41 9.03
C THR A 47 -18.88 -17.53 9.75
N HIS A 48 -18.81 -17.50 11.08
CA HIS A 48 -18.23 -18.58 11.86
C HIS A 48 -19.32 -19.40 12.56
N LYS A 49 -19.12 -20.71 12.60
CA LYS A 49 -20.00 -21.64 13.29
C LYS A 49 -19.66 -21.63 14.77
N VAL A 50 -20.61 -21.20 15.60
CA VAL A 50 -20.49 -21.20 17.06
C VAL A 50 -21.36 -22.32 17.59
N THR A 51 -20.74 -23.32 18.22
CA THR A 51 -21.45 -24.42 18.89
C THR A 51 -21.97 -23.89 20.22
N LEU A 52 -23.28 -23.68 20.34
CA LEU A 52 -23.89 -23.40 21.65
C LEU A 52 -23.81 -24.65 22.52
N GLY A 53 -23.72 -24.49 23.85
CA GLY A 53 -23.63 -25.60 24.81
C GLY A 53 -24.76 -26.61 24.78
N ASN A 54 -25.81 -26.37 23.97
CA ASN A 54 -26.93 -27.26 23.70
C ASN A 54 -26.75 -28.15 22.45
N GLY A 55 -25.54 -28.19 21.86
CA GLY A 55 -25.24 -29.00 20.66
C GLY A 55 -25.74 -28.40 19.33
N THR A 56 -26.39 -27.24 19.36
CA THR A 56 -26.82 -26.52 18.16
C THR A 56 -25.69 -25.67 17.60
N VAL A 57 -25.39 -25.82 16.31
CA VAL A 57 -24.41 -25.02 15.59
C VAL A 57 -25.10 -23.79 15.02
N VAL A 58 -24.79 -22.61 15.55
CA VAL A 58 -25.34 -21.34 15.04
C VAL A 58 -24.27 -20.65 14.21
N GLU A 59 -24.60 -20.35 12.97
CA GLU A 59 -23.78 -19.51 12.10
C GLU A 59 -23.92 -18.06 12.56
N THR A 60 -22.88 -17.52 13.19
CA THR A 60 -22.84 -16.15 13.71
C THR A 60 -21.81 -15.36 12.92
N GLN A 61 -22.17 -14.14 12.56
CA GLN A 61 -21.29 -13.18 11.92
C GLN A 61 -21.03 -12.05 12.92
N ASP A 62 -19.77 -11.80 13.27
CA ASP A 62 -19.42 -10.77 14.27
C ASP A 62 -19.78 -9.36 13.80
N ILE A 63 -19.76 -9.13 12.47
CA ILE A 63 -20.12 -7.85 11.86
C ILE A 63 -20.99 -8.10 10.64
N ARG A 64 -22.25 -7.65 10.69
CA ARG A 64 -23.28 -7.93 9.68
C ARG A 64 -23.14 -7.05 8.45
N TRP A 65 -22.08 -7.25 7.67
CA TRP A 65 -21.86 -6.53 6.40
C TRP A 65 -22.60 -7.20 5.24
N HIS A 66 -23.26 -6.40 4.41
CA HIS A 66 -23.78 -6.88 3.13
C HIS A 66 -22.67 -6.86 2.06
N LEU A 67 -22.59 -7.93 1.25
CA LEU A 67 -21.61 -8.04 0.15
C LEU A 67 -21.63 -6.82 -0.80
N HIS A 68 -22.80 -6.22 -1.00
CA HIS A 68 -22.97 -5.02 -1.80
C HIS A 68 -22.18 -3.82 -1.24
N GLU A 69 -22.28 -3.56 0.08
CA GLU A 69 -21.60 -2.44 0.73
C GLU A 69 -20.07 -2.58 0.64
N ILE A 70 -19.55 -3.79 0.84
CA ILE A 70 -18.11 -4.07 0.72
C ILE A 70 -17.64 -3.80 -0.72
N SER A 71 -18.39 -4.28 -1.71
CA SER A 71 -18.05 -4.08 -3.12
C SER A 71 -18.07 -2.61 -3.51
N GLU A 72 -19.00 -1.83 -2.94
CA GLU A 72 -19.12 -0.40 -3.15
C GLU A 72 -17.92 0.35 -2.56
N ILE A 73 -17.54 0.04 -1.32
CA ILE A 73 -16.37 0.62 -0.66
C ILE A 73 -15.09 0.31 -1.45
N MET A 74 -14.93 -0.92 -1.93
CA MET A 74 -13.78 -1.30 -2.76
C MET A 74 -13.75 -0.54 -4.09
N SER A 75 -14.91 -0.34 -4.72
CA SER A 75 -15.05 0.40 -5.98
C SER A 75 -14.71 1.88 -5.80
N VAL A 76 -15.28 2.55 -4.79
CA VAL A 76 -14.99 3.96 -4.47
C VAL A 76 -13.51 4.15 -4.13
N SER A 77 -12.91 3.21 -3.40
CA SER A 77 -11.47 3.22 -3.10
C SER A 77 -10.60 3.13 -4.36
N PHE A 78 -11.03 2.36 -5.37
CA PHE A 78 -10.32 2.28 -6.65
C PHE A 78 -10.45 3.56 -7.46
N VAL A 79 -11.65 4.13 -7.55
CA VAL A 79 -11.90 5.41 -8.24
C VAL A 79 -11.10 6.55 -7.57
N GLY A 80 -11.12 6.62 -6.24
CA GLY A 80 -10.33 7.59 -5.48
C GLY A 80 -8.82 7.45 -5.70
N PHE A 81 -8.31 6.21 -5.78
CA PHE A 81 -6.91 5.97 -6.12
C PHE A 81 -6.57 6.50 -7.51
N VAL A 82 -7.36 6.17 -8.53
CA VAL A 82 -7.12 6.65 -9.91
C VAL A 82 -7.14 8.18 -9.98
N ALA A 83 -8.12 8.82 -9.34
CA ALA A 83 -8.22 10.27 -9.29
C ALA A 83 -6.98 10.91 -8.61
N THR A 84 -6.53 10.33 -7.49
CA THR A 84 -5.35 10.81 -6.75
C THR A 84 -4.07 10.63 -7.54
N GLN A 85 -3.92 9.55 -8.31
CA GLN A 85 -2.76 9.34 -9.17
C GLN A 85 -2.67 10.38 -10.30
N ILE A 86 -3.80 10.76 -10.91
CA ILE A 86 -3.85 11.82 -11.92
C ILE A 86 -3.45 13.17 -11.30
N LEU A 87 -4.02 13.49 -10.13
CA LEU A 87 -3.66 14.71 -9.39
C LEU A 87 -2.20 14.71 -8.95
N GLY A 88 -1.68 13.57 -8.48
CA GLY A 88 -0.30 13.40 -8.08
C GLY A 88 0.68 13.56 -9.25
N GLY A 89 0.32 13.09 -10.44
CA GLY A 89 1.07 13.32 -11.68
C GLY A 89 1.13 14.80 -12.05
N TRP A 90 0.00 15.50 -11.99
CA TRP A 90 -0.07 16.95 -12.21
C TRP A 90 0.77 17.73 -11.20
N LEU A 91 0.60 17.45 -9.90
CA LEU A 91 1.37 18.10 -8.83
C LEU A 91 2.87 17.78 -8.94
N GLY A 92 3.24 16.56 -9.33
CA GLY A 92 4.62 16.16 -9.58
C GLY A 92 5.28 16.93 -10.72
N ALA A 93 4.52 17.28 -11.76
CA ALA A 93 4.98 18.14 -12.87
C ALA A 93 5.14 19.61 -12.44
N CYS A 94 4.25 20.13 -11.59
CA CYS A 94 4.31 21.53 -11.15
C CYS A 94 5.32 21.80 -10.03
N LEU A 95 5.47 20.91 -9.04
CA LEU A 95 6.21 21.16 -7.79
C LEU A 95 7.54 20.38 -7.68
N GLY A 96 7.83 19.54 -8.67
CA GLY A 96 8.98 18.65 -8.69
C GLY A 96 8.71 17.33 -7.96
N GLY A 97 8.71 16.23 -8.70
CA GLY A 97 8.30 14.90 -8.23
C GLY A 97 9.01 14.39 -6.97
N SER A 98 10.24 14.82 -6.66
CA SER A 98 10.92 14.36 -5.43
C SER A 98 10.30 14.91 -4.14
N ARG A 99 9.76 16.14 -4.15
CA ARG A 99 9.12 16.75 -2.98
C ARG A 99 7.72 16.19 -2.78
N VAL A 100 6.99 15.97 -3.88
CA VAL A 100 5.66 15.35 -3.87
C VAL A 100 5.75 13.89 -3.44
N TYR A 101 6.76 13.14 -3.91
CA TYR A 101 7.00 11.77 -3.49
C TYR A 101 7.38 11.67 -2.00
N ALA A 102 8.24 12.58 -1.51
CA ALA A 102 8.59 12.62 -0.09
C ALA A 102 7.37 12.93 0.79
N VAL A 103 6.51 13.87 0.41
CA VAL A 103 5.28 14.20 1.17
C VAL A 103 4.20 13.12 1.06
N GLY A 104 4.12 12.42 -0.08
CA GLY A 104 3.11 11.38 -0.28
C GLY A 104 3.48 10.00 0.31
N VAL A 105 4.75 9.76 0.60
CA VAL A 105 5.26 8.50 1.20
C VAL A 105 5.68 8.67 2.66
N ALA A 106 5.94 9.90 3.12
CA ALA A 106 6.11 10.23 4.55
C ALA A 106 4.78 10.19 5.28
#